data_AF-F0YBM2-F1
#
_entry.id   AF-F0YBM2-F1
#
_cell.length_a   1.000
_cell.length_b   1.000
_cell.length_c   1.000
_cell.angle_alpha   90.00
_cell.angle_beta   90.00
_cell.angle_gamma   90.00
#
_symmetry.space_group_name_H-M   'P 1'
#
loop_
_entity.id
_entity.type
_entity.pdbx_description
1 polymer ?
#
loop_
_entity_poly.entity_id
_entity_poly.type
_entity_poly.pdbx_seq_one_letter_code
_entity_poly.pdbx_strand_id
1 'polypeptide(L)' 'RVKPWFYKDPQGQHQGPFEAPQMRQWFNAGYFDDDLPLRQGESGDFVPLGRLFSSPQDAFVTKP' A
#
# COMPACT_ATOMS: atom_id res chain seq x y z
N ARG A 1 -13.47 4.28 11.35
CA ARG A 1 -12.32 3.38 11.57
C ARG A 1 -11.35 3.53 10.41
N VAL A 2 -10.04 3.49 10.66
CA VAL A 2 -9.02 3.47 9.61
C VAL A 2 -9.11 2.11 8.90
N LYS A 3 -9.10 2.11 7.55
CA LYS A 3 -9.13 0.87 6.77
C LYS A 3 -7.72 0.28 6.67
N PRO A 4 -7.55 -1.04 6.79
CA PRO A 4 -6.24 -1.67 6.61
C PRO A 4 -5.81 -1.65 5.15
N TRP A 5 -4.53 -1.91 4.93
CA TRP A 5 -3.91 -2.06 3.63
C TRP A 5 -3.67 -3.51 3.28
N PHE A 6 -3.75 -3.79 1.98
CA PHE A 6 -3.38 -5.06 1.37
C PHE A 6 -2.47 -4.77 0.19
N TYR A 7 -1.52 -5.66 -0.10
CA TYR A 7 -0.74 -5.61 -1.34
C TYR A 7 -0.69 -6.98 -2.01
N LYS A 8 -0.38 -7.00 -3.31
CA LYS A 8 -0.11 -8.24 -4.05
C LYS A 8 1.39 -8.40 -4.22
N ASP A 9 1.95 -9.48 -3.72
CA ASP A 9 3.39 -9.74 -3.84
C ASP A 9 3.78 -10.23 -5.25
N PRO A 10 5.08 -10.37 -5.57
CA PRO A 10 5.51 -10.83 -6.89
C PRO A 10 5.03 -12.24 -7.29
N GLN A 11 4.64 -13.08 -6.32
CA GLN A 11 4.06 -14.41 -6.55
C GLN A 11 2.54 -14.33 -6.77
N GLY A 12 1.98 -13.12 -6.71
CA GLY A 12 0.57 -12.85 -6.87
C GLY A 12 -0.27 -13.12 -5.64
N GLN A 13 0.35 -13.34 -4.47
CA GLN A 13 -0.39 -13.57 -3.24
C GLN A 13 -0.85 -12.27 -2.61
N HIS A 14 -2.05 -12.28 -2.04
CA HIS A 14 -2.58 -11.15 -1.30
C HIS A 14 -2.06 -11.16 0.13
N GLN A 15 -1.39 -10.08 0.52
CA GLN A 15 -0.80 -9.90 1.84
C GLN A 15 -1.59 -8.82 2.61
N GLY A 16 -1.84 -9.05 3.90
CA GLY A 16 -2.58 -8.15 4.79
C GLY A 16 -3.60 -8.88 5.65
N PRO A 17 -4.37 -8.17 6.50
CA PRO A 17 -4.40 -6.71 6.65
C PRO A 17 -3.17 -6.13 7.36
N PHE A 18 -2.69 -4.96 6.91
CA PHE A 18 -1.63 -4.20 7.58
C PHE A 18 -2.09 -2.78 7.90
N GLU A 19 -1.54 -2.21 8.98
CA GLU A 19 -1.80 -0.82 9.33
C GLU A 19 -0.91 0.14 8.51
N ALA A 20 -1.37 1.38 8.34
CA ALA A 20 -0.63 2.39 7.58
C ALA A 20 0.81 2.65 8.11
N PRO A 21 1.08 2.68 9.43
CA PRO A 21 2.45 2.83 9.93
C PRO A 21 3.39 1.69 9.51
N GLN A 22 2.88 0.46 9.46
CA GLN A 22 3.65 -0.72 9.02
C GLN A 22 3.98 -0.63 7.51
N MET A 23 3.00 -0.24 6.69
CA MET A 23 3.21 -0.03 5.26
C MET A 23 4.21 1.11 5.01
N ARG A 24 4.15 2.20 5.78
CA ARG A 24 5.11 3.31 5.69
C ARG A 24 6.53 2.86 6.03
N GLN A 25 6.70 2.02 7.05
CA GLN A 25 8.01 1.48 7.39
C GLN A 25 8.61 0.68 6.24
N TRP A 26 7.82 -0.19 5.61
CA TRP A 26 8.29 -0.99 4.46
C TRP A 26 8.58 -0.15 3.22
N PHE A 27 7.76 0.87 2.95
CA PHE A 27 8.02 1.85 1.89
C PHE A 27 9.35 2.56 2.10
N ASN A 28 9.58 3.12 3.30
CA ASN A 28 10.83 3.83 3.62
C ASN A 28 12.06 2.91 3.60
N ALA A 29 11.89 1.62 3.85
CA ALA A 29 12.96 0.62 3.78
C ALA A 29 13.25 0.15 2.34
N GLY A 30 12.49 0.62 1.34
CA GLY A 30 12.71 0.28 -0.07
C GLY A 30 12.15 -1.07 -0.50
N TYR A 31 11.21 -1.66 0.25
CA TYR A 31 10.56 -2.92 -0.14
C TYR A 31 9.50 -2.76 -1.22
N PHE A 32 9.01 -1.54 -1.44
CA PHE A 32 7.91 -1.24 -2.35
C PHE A 32 8.42 -0.40 -3.52
N ASP A 33 8.04 -0.81 -4.73
CA ASP A 33 8.19 -0.03 -5.95
C ASP A 33 6.87 0.65 -6.34
N ASP A 34 6.92 1.53 -7.34
CA ASP A 34 5.75 2.28 -7.82
C ASP A 34 4.67 1.38 -8.45
N ASP A 35 5.04 0.20 -8.91
CA ASP A 35 4.16 -0.76 -9.56
C ASP A 35 3.45 -1.70 -8.57
N LEU A 36 3.86 -1.70 -7.29
CA LEU A 36 3.28 -2.54 -6.25
C LEU A 36 1.76 -2.36 -6.18
N PRO A 37 0.96 -3.40 -6.47
CA PRO A 37 -0.49 -3.30 -6.42
C PRO A 37 -0.95 -3.24 -4.97
N LEU A 38 -1.67 -2.17 -4.62
CA LEU A 38 -2.14 -1.86 -3.27
C LEU A 38 -3.65 -1.67 -3.23
N ARG A 39 -4.27 -2.00 -2.10
CA ARG A 39 -5.70 -1.79 -1.88
C ARG A 39 -5.98 -1.41 -0.43
N GLN A 40 -6.91 -0.48 -0.24
CA GLN A 40 -7.35 -0.07 1.08
C GLN A 40 -8.73 -0.66 1.44
N GLY A 41 -8.77 -1.49 2.48
CA GLY A 41 -9.96 -2.23 2.91
C GLY A 41 -10.12 -3.60 2.24
N GLU A 42 -11.14 -4.33 2.66
CA GLU A 42 -11.36 -5.75 2.29
C GLU A 42 -11.87 -5.96 0.86
N SER A 43 -12.32 -4.90 0.18
CA SER A 43 -12.95 -4.94 -1.14
C SER A 43 -12.42 -3.83 -2.06
N GLY A 44 -12.62 -3.98 -3.37
CA GLY A 44 -12.14 -3.06 -4.40
C GLY A 44 -10.91 -3.59 -5.13
N ASP A 45 -10.42 -2.79 -6.08
CA ASP A 45 -9.31 -3.16 -6.95
C ASP A 45 -7.96 -2.83 -6.32
N PHE A 46 -6.94 -3.59 -6.72
CA PHE A 46 -5.55 -3.22 -6.45
C PHE A 46 -5.11 -2.17 -7.46
N VAL A 47 -4.50 -1.11 -6.95
CA VAL A 47 -4.00 0.04 -7.70
C VAL A 47 -2.50 0.19 -7.44
N PRO A 48 -1.67 0.43 -8.46
CA PRO A 48 -0.24 0.65 -8.26
C PRO A 48 0.05 1.78 -7.28
N LEU A 49 1.10 1.63 -6.46
CA LEU A 49 1.54 2.61 -5.48
C LEU A 49 1.70 4.01 -6.08
N GLY A 50 2.37 4.11 -7.23
CA GLY A 50 2.62 5.39 -7.90
C GLY A 50 1.35 6.08 -8.44
N ARG A 51 0.24 5.34 -8.60
CA ARG A 51 -1.06 5.92 -8.94
C ARG A 51 -1.84 6.38 -7.70
N LEU A 52 -1.62 5.72 -6.55
CA LEU A 52 -2.28 6.08 -5.30
C LEU A 52 -1.69 7.33 -4.66
N PHE A 53 -0.37 7.52 -4.76
CA PHE A 53 0.32 8.62 -4.10
C PHE A 53 1.14 9.42 -5.12
N SER A 54 0.78 10.69 -5.31
CA SER A 54 1.52 11.60 -6.20
C SER A 54 2.84 12.08 -5.61
N SER A 55 3.06 11.89 -4.31
CA SER A 55 4.31 12.21 -3.62
C SER A 55 4.69 11.10 -2.62
N PRO A 56 5.96 10.64 -2.63
CA PRO A 56 6.47 9.67 -1.65
C PRO A 56 6.26 10.08 -0.19
N GLN A 57 6.22 11.38 0.10
CA GLN A 57 6.05 11.89 1.46
C GLN A 57 4.66 11.61 2.04
N ASP A 58 3.65 11.51 1.17
CA ASP A 58 2.24 11.32 1.52
C ASP A 58 1.86 9.84 1.65
N ALA A 59 2.67 8.95 1.05
CA ALA A 59 2.46 7.51 1.08
C ALA A 59 2.24 7.00 2.51
N PHE A 60 1.07 6.42 2.74
CA PHE A 60 0.64 5.81 4.01
C PHE A 60 0.62 6.74 5.25
N VAL A 61 0.68 8.07 5.06
CA VAL A 61 0.54 9.05 6.15
C VAL A 61 -0.81 9.75 6.10
N THR A 62 -1.26 10.08 4.89
CA THR A 62 -2.58 10.66 4.64
C THR A 62 -3.51 9.63 3.99
N LYS A 63 -4.80 9.93 3.94
CA LYS A 63 -5.68 9.19 3.03
C LYS A 63 -5.25 9.52 1.60
N PRO A 64 -5.14 8.51 0.71
CA PRO A 64 -4.89 8.75 -0.72
C PRO A 64 -5.94 9.66 -1.33
#